data_AF-A0A0M9WTA7-F1
#
_entry.id   AF-A0A0M9WTA7-F1
#
_cell.length_a   1.000
_cell.length_b   1.000
_cell.length_c   1.000
_cell.angle_alpha   90.00
_cell.angle_beta   90.00
_cell.angle_gamma   90.00
#
_symmetry.space_group_name_H-M   'P 1'
#
loop_
_entity.id
_entity.type
_entity.pdbx_description
1 polymer ?
#
loop_
_entity_poly.entity_id
_entity_poly.type
_entity_poly.pdbx_seq_one_letter_code
_entity_poly.pdbx_strand_id
1 'polypeptide(L)'
;MKIVSQMMKKQIFRAMFIGGIVGLFGVAIFLGILQASTQFSLKNDSSGVANNSSNNNTDTETIPTAGGATNGSMFFASQAGVYSNYESASSFVSEHPSLKESAIVEVDGKFYVWTSMVTEESQLVFLKDPATFKKAFSLSGDSCKEATIVELPSVLADKKATKLNFKDDSKDSTLPADWQSIGTAASSISNDINIIRLHVFAHYKSKNACLQVKF
;
A
#
# COMPACT_ATOMS: atom_id res chain seq x y z
N MET A 1 44.49 -12.11 -39.89
CA MET A 1 43.81 -11.78 -38.62
C MET A 1 44.56 -10.67 -37.88
N LYS A 2 44.30 -9.38 -38.17
CA LYS A 2 44.94 -8.25 -37.46
C LYS A 2 44.06 -7.00 -37.29
N ILE A 3 42.78 -7.08 -37.66
CA ILE A 3 41.86 -5.92 -37.71
C ILE A 3 40.81 -5.95 -36.57
N VAL A 4 40.62 -7.09 -35.91
CA VAL A 4 39.56 -7.25 -34.88
C VAL A 4 39.98 -6.75 -33.49
N SER A 5 41.28 -6.53 -33.21
CA SER A 5 41.76 -6.17 -31.87
C SER A 5 41.77 -4.67 -31.54
N GLN A 6 41.59 -3.79 -32.52
CA GLN A 6 41.62 -2.33 -32.29
C GLN A 6 40.25 -1.72 -31.95
N MET A 7 39.14 -2.42 -32.22
CA MET A 7 37.79 -1.88 -32.00
C MET A 7 37.28 -2.06 -30.56
N MET A 8 37.79 -3.05 -29.80
CA MET A 8 37.36 -3.27 -28.40
C MET A 8 37.87 -2.22 -27.40
N LYS A 9 39.00 -1.54 -27.67
CA LYS A 9 39.57 -0.56 -26.73
C LYS A 9 38.78 0.77 -26.65
N LYS A 10 38.09 1.16 -27.73
CA LYS A 10 37.33 2.42 -27.78
C LYS A 10 35.99 2.38 -27.02
N GLN A 11 35.37 1.21 -26.88
CA GLN A 11 34.09 1.07 -26.17
C GLN A 11 34.26 1.00 -24.64
N ILE A 12 35.35 0.39 -24.16
CA ILE A 12 35.66 0.31 -22.72
C ILE A 12 35.99 1.70 -22.14
N PHE A 13 36.65 2.56 -22.91
CA PHE A 13 36.98 3.94 -22.47
C PHE A 13 35.74 4.83 -22.30
N ARG A 14 34.67 4.60 -23.10
CA ARG A 14 33.39 5.32 -22.95
C ARG A 14 32.61 4.90 -21.70
N ALA A 15 32.64 3.62 -21.34
CA ALA A 15 31.97 3.13 -20.13
C ALA A 15 32.64 3.66 -18.85
N MET A 16 33.97 3.80 -18.85
CA MET A 16 34.74 4.36 -17.73
C MET A 16 34.42 5.85 -17.49
N PHE A 17 34.21 6.62 -18.57
CA PHE A 17 33.89 8.05 -18.48
C PHE A 17 32.48 8.32 -17.96
N ILE A 18 31.49 7.51 -18.37
CA ILE A 18 30.10 7.63 -17.91
C ILE A 18 29.99 7.22 -16.44
N GLY A 19 30.67 6.13 -16.03
CA GLY A 19 30.70 5.70 -14.62
C GLY A 19 31.36 6.70 -13.68
N GLY A 20 32.42 7.38 -14.13
CA GLY A 20 33.13 8.40 -13.34
C GLY A 20 32.28 9.64 -13.04
N ILE A 21 31.48 10.11 -14.00
CA ILE A 21 30.64 11.31 -13.80
C ILE A 21 29.48 11.02 -12.85
N VAL A 22 28.79 9.88 -13.01
CA VAL A 22 27.66 9.51 -12.14
C VAL A 22 28.11 9.26 -10.68
N GLY A 23 29.30 8.67 -10.48
CA GLY A 23 29.85 8.46 -9.14
C GLY A 23 30.17 9.76 -8.38
N LEU A 24 30.70 10.78 -9.06
CA LEU A 24 31.03 12.06 -8.43
C LEU A 24 29.76 12.85 -8.03
N PHE A 25 28.73 12.85 -8.89
CA PHE A 25 27.46 13.50 -8.58
C PHE A 25 26.71 12.81 -7.44
N GLY A 26 26.76 11.47 -7.34
CA GLY A 26 26.13 10.73 -6.24
C GLY A 26 26.68 11.09 -4.87
N VAL A 27 28.01 11.23 -4.73
CA VAL A 27 28.65 11.62 -3.46
C VAL A 27 28.31 13.07 -3.07
N ALA A 28 28.27 13.99 -4.03
CA ALA A 28 27.92 15.38 -3.77
C ALA A 28 26.45 15.54 -3.30
N ILE A 29 25.52 14.80 -3.91
CA ILE A 29 24.11 14.81 -3.50
C ILE A 29 23.96 14.21 -2.10
N PHE A 30 24.65 13.10 -1.81
CA PHE A 30 24.60 12.45 -0.50
C PHE A 30 25.14 13.36 0.63
N LEU A 31 26.27 14.04 0.40
CA LEU A 31 26.82 15.02 1.35
C LEU A 31 25.91 16.25 1.50
N GLY A 32 25.27 16.72 0.43
CA GLY A 32 24.28 17.80 0.49
C GLY A 32 23.06 17.45 1.36
N ILE A 33 22.56 16.21 1.26
CA ILE A 33 21.46 15.73 2.12
C ILE A 33 21.90 15.64 3.60
N LEU A 34 23.13 15.21 3.88
CA LEU A 34 23.68 15.15 5.24
C LEU A 34 23.85 16.53 5.89
N GLN A 35 24.25 17.55 5.12
CA GLN A 35 24.35 18.91 5.65
C GLN A 35 22.96 19.57 5.85
N ALA A 36 21.98 19.25 5.00
CA ALA A 36 20.62 19.75 5.16
C ALA A 36 19.88 19.14 6.37
N SER A 37 20.15 17.88 6.71
CA SER A 37 19.52 17.21 7.86
C SER A 37 20.14 17.59 9.21
N THR A 38 21.42 17.96 9.23
CA THR A 38 22.11 18.41 10.45
C THR A 38 21.83 19.86 10.81
N GLN A 39 21.44 20.71 9.86
CA GLN A 39 21.06 22.11 10.13
C GLN A 39 19.60 22.27 10.61
N PHE A 40 18.80 21.19 10.62
CA PHE A 40 17.41 21.19 11.10
C PHE A 40 17.23 20.75 12.57
N SER A 41 18.31 20.63 13.32
CA SER A 41 18.26 20.39 14.77
C SER A 41 19.19 21.34 15.49
N LEU A 42 18.62 22.45 15.98
CA LEU A 42 18.93 23.13 17.26
C LEU A 42 18.38 24.56 17.23
N LYS A 43 17.11 24.71 17.63
CA LYS A 43 16.65 25.92 18.31
C LYS A 43 16.12 25.50 19.68
N ASN A 44 17.05 25.44 20.64
CA ASN A 44 16.75 25.44 22.06
C ASN A 44 16.33 26.86 22.44
N ASP A 45 15.09 27.05 22.86
CA ASP A 45 14.73 28.16 23.74
C ASP A 45 14.19 27.57 25.05
N SER A 46 14.93 27.87 26.11
CA SER A 46 14.61 27.60 27.51
C SER A 46 13.40 28.42 27.96
N SER A 47 12.47 27.81 28.69
CA SER A 47 11.92 28.33 29.96
C SER A 47 10.75 27.46 30.43
N GLY A 48 10.82 26.92 31.65
CA GLY A 48 9.65 26.31 32.30
C GLY A 48 10.00 25.22 33.31
N VAL A 49 10.27 25.64 34.53
CA VAL A 49 10.67 24.84 35.70
C VAL A 49 9.51 24.01 36.28
N ALA A 50 9.80 22.73 36.58
CA ALA A 50 9.31 21.83 37.63
C ALA A 50 7.80 21.71 37.95
N ASN A 51 7.27 20.48 38.02
CA ASN A 51 7.22 19.69 39.27
C ASN A 51 6.77 18.23 39.06
N ASN A 52 7.22 17.39 39.99
CA ASN A 52 7.15 15.93 40.14
C ASN A 52 5.81 15.22 39.86
N SER A 53 5.87 14.04 39.23
CA SER A 53 5.55 12.78 39.95
C SER A 53 5.87 11.52 39.15
N SER A 54 6.49 10.60 39.90
CA SER A 54 6.83 9.20 39.62
C SER A 54 5.72 8.38 38.95
N ASN A 55 6.04 7.66 37.88
CA ASN A 55 5.93 6.19 37.90
C ASN A 55 6.67 5.51 36.74
N ASN A 56 7.33 4.41 37.09
CA ASN A 56 8.05 3.51 36.20
C ASN A 56 7.13 2.84 35.17
N ASN A 57 7.56 2.81 33.90
CA ASN A 57 7.69 1.57 33.08
C ASN A 57 8.19 1.90 31.66
N THR A 58 9.50 1.70 31.48
CA THR A 58 10.19 1.18 30.28
C THR A 58 9.55 -0.17 29.87
N ASP A 59 9.33 -0.59 28.63
CA ASP A 59 9.75 -0.17 27.30
C ASP A 59 8.64 -0.59 26.32
N THR A 60 8.17 0.32 25.48
CA THR A 60 7.57 -0.03 24.18
C THR A 60 8.32 0.75 23.12
N GLU A 61 9.16 0.03 22.38
CA GLU A 61 9.79 0.50 21.15
C GLU A 61 8.71 1.09 20.24
N THR A 62 8.68 2.42 20.19
CA THR A 62 7.78 3.16 19.33
C THR A 62 8.44 3.21 17.96
N ILE A 63 8.04 2.32 17.06
CA ILE A 63 8.36 2.45 15.64
C ILE A 63 7.76 3.79 15.17
N PRO A 64 8.52 4.63 14.45
CA PRO A 64 8.06 5.96 14.09
C PRO A 64 6.92 5.85 13.07
N THR A 65 5.71 6.20 13.51
CA THR A 65 4.62 6.58 12.61
C THR A 65 5.06 7.85 11.89
N ALA A 66 5.50 7.68 10.64
CA ALA A 66 5.64 8.80 9.72
C ALA A 66 4.24 9.35 9.44
N GLY A 67 3.84 10.33 10.24
CA GLY A 67 2.68 11.17 10.00
C GLY A 67 2.91 12.02 8.75
N GLY A 68 2.28 11.59 7.66
CA GLY A 68 1.74 12.52 6.68
C GLY A 68 0.22 12.43 6.81
N ALA A 69 -0.44 13.53 7.14
CA ALA A 69 -1.90 13.61 7.05
C ALA A 69 -2.31 13.45 5.58
N THR A 70 -2.45 12.21 5.14
CA THR A 70 -3.15 11.87 3.91
C THR A 70 -4.63 11.85 4.25
N ASN A 71 -5.45 12.62 3.54
CA ASN A 71 -6.92 12.60 3.64
C ASN A 71 -7.54 11.24 3.27
N GLY A 72 -6.76 10.17 3.15
CA GLY A 72 -7.20 8.82 2.83
C GLY A 72 -7.34 7.95 4.09
N SER A 73 -8.28 7.02 4.06
CA SER A 73 -8.47 6.02 5.12
C SER A 73 -7.35 4.99 5.10
N MET A 74 -6.83 4.63 6.27
CA MET A 74 -5.75 3.64 6.41
C MET A 74 -6.34 2.21 6.51
N PHE A 75 -5.65 1.28 5.85
CA PHE A 75 -5.99 -0.14 5.82
C PHE A 75 -4.73 -1.00 5.93
N PHE A 76 -4.94 -2.28 6.21
CA PHE A 76 -3.91 -3.30 6.15
C PHE A 76 -4.40 -4.47 5.30
N ALA A 77 -3.52 -5.04 4.50
CA ALA A 77 -3.78 -6.25 3.74
C ALA A 77 -2.86 -7.39 4.19
N SER A 78 -3.37 -8.60 4.13
CA SER A 78 -2.56 -9.83 4.20
C SER A 78 -2.12 -10.17 2.77
N GLN A 79 -0.84 -9.96 2.45
CA GLN A 79 -0.30 -10.06 1.10
C GLN A 79 0.44 -11.40 0.91
N ALA A 80 0.08 -12.13 -0.15
CA ALA A 80 0.73 -13.38 -0.54
C ALA A 80 1.83 -13.17 -1.59
N GLY A 81 1.74 -12.11 -2.40
CA GLY A 81 2.72 -11.85 -3.46
C GLY A 81 2.49 -10.54 -4.19
N VAL A 82 3.46 -10.16 -5.02
CA VAL A 82 3.37 -9.02 -5.95
C VAL A 82 4.02 -9.40 -7.27
N TYR A 83 3.36 -9.08 -8.38
CA TYR A 83 3.73 -9.50 -9.71
C TYR A 83 3.76 -8.31 -10.68
N SER A 84 4.53 -8.43 -11.75
CA SER A 84 4.62 -7.41 -12.81
C SER A 84 3.51 -7.49 -13.85
N ASN A 85 2.74 -8.58 -13.89
CA ASN A 85 1.60 -8.77 -14.78
C ASN A 85 0.52 -9.61 -14.11
N TYR A 86 -0.70 -9.52 -14.63
CA TYR A 86 -1.87 -10.20 -14.10
C TYR A 86 -1.79 -11.72 -14.28
N GLU A 87 -1.25 -12.19 -15.39
CA GLU A 87 -1.16 -13.62 -15.74
C GLU A 87 -0.32 -14.39 -14.71
N SER A 88 0.79 -13.81 -14.27
CA SER A 88 1.67 -14.40 -13.26
C SER A 88 1.00 -14.43 -11.89
N ALA A 89 0.31 -13.34 -11.51
CA ALA A 89 -0.46 -13.30 -10.27
C ALA A 89 -1.59 -14.34 -10.28
N SER A 90 -2.29 -14.47 -11.41
CA SER A 90 -3.37 -15.44 -11.60
C SER A 90 -2.87 -16.88 -11.58
N SER A 91 -1.73 -17.17 -12.22
CA SER A 91 -1.10 -18.51 -12.16
C SER A 91 -0.77 -18.88 -10.72
N PHE A 92 -0.13 -17.97 -9.99
CA PHE A 92 0.21 -18.18 -8.59
C PHE A 92 -1.02 -18.47 -7.72
N VAL A 93 -2.11 -17.72 -7.87
CA VAL A 93 -3.36 -17.97 -7.15
C VAL A 93 -3.94 -19.35 -7.50
N SER A 94 -3.89 -19.75 -8.77
CA SER A 94 -4.41 -21.05 -9.21
C SER A 94 -3.60 -22.25 -8.69
N GLU A 95 -2.30 -22.06 -8.45
CA GLU A 95 -1.40 -23.09 -7.91
C GLU A 95 -1.59 -23.31 -6.39
N HIS A 96 -2.19 -22.34 -5.68
CA HIS A 96 -2.34 -22.38 -4.23
C HIS A 96 -3.82 -22.33 -3.81
N PRO A 97 -4.45 -23.48 -3.52
CA PRO A 97 -5.87 -23.54 -3.13
C PRO A 97 -6.22 -22.70 -1.89
N SER A 98 -5.25 -22.43 -1.02
CA SER A 98 -5.39 -21.55 0.14
C SER A 98 -5.66 -20.08 -0.25
N LEU A 99 -5.37 -19.70 -1.48
CA LEU A 99 -5.61 -18.36 -2.04
C LEU A 99 -6.92 -18.26 -2.83
N LYS A 100 -7.81 -19.26 -2.80
CA LYS A 100 -9.07 -19.26 -3.57
C LYS A 100 -9.98 -18.06 -3.30
N GLU A 101 -9.89 -17.45 -2.11
CA GLU A 101 -10.68 -16.28 -1.70
C GLU A 101 -9.88 -14.97 -1.84
N SER A 102 -8.65 -15.03 -2.34
CA SER A 102 -7.81 -13.85 -2.55
C SER A 102 -8.31 -12.97 -3.70
N ALA A 103 -7.86 -11.73 -3.72
CA ALA A 103 -8.06 -10.81 -4.84
C ALA A 103 -6.71 -10.32 -5.38
N ILE A 104 -6.67 -10.11 -6.69
CA ILE A 104 -5.54 -9.46 -7.37
C ILE A 104 -5.90 -7.98 -7.51
N VAL A 105 -5.10 -7.12 -6.90
CA VAL A 105 -5.29 -5.66 -6.90
C VAL A 105 -4.17 -5.02 -7.70
N GLU A 106 -4.53 -4.24 -8.72
CA GLU A 106 -3.56 -3.46 -9.50
C GLU A 106 -3.32 -2.07 -8.86
N VAL A 107 -2.04 -1.81 -8.53
CA VAL A 107 -1.55 -0.52 -8.04
C VAL A 107 -0.25 -0.18 -8.77
N ASP A 108 -0.23 0.96 -9.45
CA ASP A 108 0.93 1.47 -10.21
C ASP A 108 1.56 0.44 -11.16
N GLY A 109 0.72 -0.29 -11.89
CA GLY A 109 1.14 -1.32 -12.86
C GLY A 109 1.71 -2.60 -12.24
N LYS A 110 1.58 -2.78 -10.92
CA LYS A 110 1.91 -4.02 -10.22
C LYS A 110 0.65 -4.69 -9.69
N PHE A 111 0.69 -6.02 -9.65
CA PHE A 111 -0.45 -6.86 -9.31
C PHE A 111 -0.19 -7.52 -7.96
N TYR A 112 -0.87 -7.04 -6.93
CA TYR A 112 -0.73 -7.52 -5.56
C TYR A 112 -1.77 -8.60 -5.29
N VAL A 113 -1.34 -9.74 -4.75
CA VAL A 113 -2.25 -10.80 -4.32
C VAL A 113 -2.50 -10.62 -2.83
N TRP A 114 -3.71 -10.20 -2.48
CA TRP A 114 -4.14 -9.99 -1.10
C TRP A 114 -5.19 -11.02 -0.72
N THR A 115 -5.13 -11.54 0.50
CA THR A 115 -6.09 -12.53 1.02
C THR A 115 -7.17 -11.89 1.88
N SER A 116 -6.92 -10.72 2.46
CA SER A 116 -7.91 -9.95 3.21
C SER A 116 -7.52 -8.47 3.26
N MET A 117 -8.51 -7.61 3.54
CA MET A 117 -8.35 -6.18 3.76
C MET A 117 -9.05 -5.75 5.04
N VAL A 118 -8.28 -5.27 6.01
CA VAL A 118 -8.73 -4.93 7.36
C VAL A 118 -8.52 -3.45 7.67
N THR A 119 -9.31 -2.93 8.61
CA THR A 119 -9.18 -1.54 9.11
C THR A 119 -8.29 -1.45 10.35
N GLU A 120 -8.05 -2.56 11.02
CA GLU A 120 -7.19 -2.66 12.20
C GLU A 120 -6.20 -3.81 12.03
N GLU A 121 -4.91 -3.56 12.31
CA GLU A 121 -3.84 -4.55 12.10
C GLU A 121 -4.08 -5.86 12.85
N SER A 122 -4.67 -5.80 14.05
CA SER A 122 -4.99 -6.97 14.89
C SER A 122 -5.97 -7.95 14.25
N GLN A 123 -6.66 -7.55 13.18
CA GLN A 123 -7.62 -8.38 12.45
C GLN A 123 -6.95 -9.18 11.30
N LEU A 124 -5.66 -8.96 11.03
CA LEU A 124 -4.96 -9.70 9.98
C LEU A 124 -4.84 -11.18 10.34
N VAL A 125 -5.21 -12.02 9.37
CA VAL A 125 -4.96 -13.45 9.41
C VAL A 125 -3.87 -13.76 8.40
N PHE A 126 -2.80 -14.40 8.87
CA PHE A 126 -1.67 -14.80 8.03
C PHE A 126 -1.76 -16.28 7.66
N LEU A 127 -1.55 -16.58 6.38
CA LEU A 127 -1.39 -17.94 5.90
C LEU A 127 0.07 -18.38 6.08
N LYS A 128 0.28 -19.68 6.24
CA LYS A 128 1.62 -20.28 6.31
C LYS A 128 2.13 -20.74 4.94
N ASP A 129 1.21 -21.14 4.06
CA ASP A 129 1.54 -21.69 2.74
C ASP A 129 0.47 -21.27 1.69
N PRO A 130 0.80 -20.36 0.76
CA PRO A 130 2.02 -19.56 0.77
C PRO A 130 2.00 -18.61 1.97
N ALA A 131 3.17 -18.27 2.50
CA ALA A 131 3.27 -17.35 3.63
C ALA A 131 2.74 -15.96 3.24
N THR A 132 1.84 -15.39 4.04
CA THR A 132 1.39 -14.01 3.84
C THR A 132 2.01 -13.05 4.85
N PHE A 133 2.12 -11.78 4.47
CA PHE A 133 2.71 -10.73 5.29
C PHE A 133 1.87 -9.47 5.28
N LYS A 134 2.06 -8.62 6.29
CA LYS A 134 1.34 -7.36 6.41
C LYS A 134 1.75 -6.37 5.32
N LYS A 135 0.76 -5.74 4.71
CA LYS A 135 0.93 -4.56 3.87
C LYS A 135 0.03 -3.43 4.36
N ALA A 136 0.61 -2.36 4.90
CA ALA A 136 -0.14 -1.13 5.21
C ALA A 136 -0.33 -0.29 3.94
N PHE A 137 -1.47 0.38 3.83
CA PHE A 137 -1.73 1.33 2.75
C PHE A 137 -2.81 2.34 3.16
N SER A 138 -2.83 3.48 2.47
CA SER A 138 -3.93 4.45 2.52
C SER A 138 -4.70 4.42 1.21
N LEU A 139 -6.01 4.63 1.30
CA LEU A 139 -6.93 4.70 0.17
C LEU A 139 -7.60 6.08 0.17
N SER A 140 -7.52 6.80 -0.94
CA SER A 140 -8.17 8.11 -1.13
C SER A 140 -9.01 8.13 -2.40
N GLY A 141 -10.20 8.72 -2.28
CA GLY A 141 -11.11 9.02 -3.37
C GLY A 141 -11.04 10.46 -3.85
N ASP A 142 -10.13 11.29 -3.31
CA ASP A 142 -10.10 12.75 -3.53
C ASP A 142 -9.92 13.14 -5.01
N SER A 143 -9.34 12.24 -5.82
CA SER A 143 -9.17 12.46 -7.26
C SER A 143 -10.38 12.02 -8.10
N CYS A 144 -11.40 11.43 -7.46
CA CYS A 144 -12.63 10.99 -8.12
C CYS A 144 -13.64 12.14 -8.22
N LYS A 145 -14.46 12.10 -9.29
CA LYS A 145 -15.51 13.11 -9.52
C LYS A 145 -16.88 12.67 -9.02
N GLU A 146 -17.14 11.37 -9.04
CA GLU A 146 -18.42 10.82 -8.61
C GLU A 146 -18.45 10.75 -7.08
N ALA A 147 -19.42 11.43 -6.46
CA ALA A 147 -19.50 11.57 -5.01
C ALA A 147 -19.55 10.20 -4.28
N THR A 148 -20.24 9.22 -4.84
CA THR A 148 -20.35 7.86 -4.30
C THR A 148 -19.00 7.12 -4.29
N ILE A 149 -18.10 7.45 -5.22
CA ILE A 149 -16.75 6.88 -5.31
C ILE A 149 -15.77 7.66 -4.41
N VAL A 150 -15.95 8.98 -4.28
CA VAL A 150 -15.18 9.82 -3.34
C VAL A 150 -15.33 9.31 -1.90
N GLU A 151 -16.56 8.96 -1.50
CA GLU A 151 -16.88 8.45 -0.16
C GLU A 151 -16.53 6.97 0.07
N LEU A 152 -16.17 6.24 -0.99
CA LEU A 152 -15.87 4.82 -0.91
C LEU A 152 -14.81 4.44 0.14
N PRO A 153 -13.67 5.17 0.30
CA PRO A 153 -12.70 4.85 1.34
C PRO A 153 -13.32 4.92 2.75
N SER A 154 -14.15 5.94 3.02
CA SER A 154 -14.86 6.10 4.29
C SER A 154 -15.83 4.95 4.55
N VAL A 155 -16.56 4.52 3.52
CA VAL A 155 -17.49 3.38 3.57
C VAL A 155 -16.74 2.08 3.88
N LEU A 156 -15.63 1.82 3.19
CA LEU A 156 -14.80 0.64 3.42
C LEU A 156 -14.15 0.66 4.81
N ALA A 157 -13.86 1.85 5.34
CA ALA A 157 -13.27 2.05 6.65
C ALA A 157 -14.27 1.95 7.82
N ASP A 158 -15.57 1.76 7.55
CA ASP A 158 -16.57 1.62 8.61
C ASP A 158 -16.26 0.38 9.47
N LYS A 159 -15.87 0.64 10.73
CA LYS A 159 -15.57 -0.39 11.73
C LYS A 159 -16.79 -1.24 12.09
N LYS A 160 -17.99 -0.68 11.98
CA LYS A 160 -19.23 -1.42 12.22
C LYS A 160 -19.63 -2.28 11.02
N ALA A 161 -18.95 -2.09 9.87
CA ALA A 161 -19.18 -2.79 8.62
C ALA A 161 -20.66 -2.79 8.18
N THR A 162 -21.41 -1.75 8.56
CA THR A 162 -22.86 -1.69 8.35
C THR A 162 -23.20 -1.71 6.87
N LYS A 163 -22.44 -0.96 6.08
CA LYS A 163 -22.60 -0.87 4.62
C LYS A 163 -21.98 -2.03 3.84
N LEU A 164 -21.27 -2.92 4.52
CA LEU A 164 -20.69 -4.14 3.95
C LEU A 164 -21.52 -5.39 4.28
N ASN A 165 -22.67 -5.22 4.95
CA ASN A 165 -23.66 -6.27 5.13
C ASN A 165 -24.68 -6.23 3.98
N PHE A 166 -24.50 -7.10 3.01
CA PHE A 166 -25.30 -7.15 1.77
C PHE A 166 -26.53 -8.05 1.88
N LYS A 167 -27.01 -8.34 3.10
CA LYS A 167 -28.25 -9.11 3.31
C LYS A 167 -29.51 -8.27 3.19
N ASP A 168 -29.39 -6.96 3.39
CA ASP A 168 -30.51 -6.03 3.31
C ASP A 168 -30.55 -5.37 1.92
N ASP A 169 -31.70 -5.43 1.25
CA ASP A 169 -31.90 -4.85 -0.09
C ASP A 169 -32.23 -3.34 -0.06
N SER A 170 -31.83 -2.65 1.00
CA SER A 170 -32.08 -1.21 1.13
C SER A 170 -31.21 -0.42 0.16
N LYS A 171 -31.83 0.39 -0.70
CA LYS A 171 -31.11 1.32 -1.57
C LYS A 171 -30.58 2.50 -0.74
N ASP A 172 -29.25 2.62 -0.68
CA ASP A 172 -28.55 3.78 -0.13
C ASP A 172 -28.01 4.64 -1.28
N SER A 173 -28.56 5.84 -1.47
CA SER A 173 -28.14 6.76 -2.54
C SER A 173 -26.75 7.36 -2.33
N THR A 174 -26.13 7.16 -1.16
CA THR A 174 -24.74 7.54 -0.89
C THR A 174 -23.73 6.51 -1.39
N LEU A 175 -24.20 5.35 -1.87
CA LEU A 175 -23.37 4.26 -2.38
C LEU A 175 -23.47 4.17 -3.91
N PRO A 176 -22.47 3.58 -4.58
CA PRO A 176 -22.52 3.36 -6.02
C PRO A 176 -23.76 2.55 -6.43
N ALA A 177 -24.30 2.80 -7.62
CA ALA A 177 -25.53 2.16 -8.07
C ALA A 177 -25.45 0.62 -8.15
N ASP A 178 -24.25 0.07 -8.36
CA ASP A 178 -23.97 -1.36 -8.40
C ASP A 178 -23.56 -1.96 -7.04
N TRP A 179 -23.53 -1.17 -5.95
CA TRP A 179 -23.03 -1.57 -4.63
C TRP A 179 -23.60 -2.89 -4.14
N GLN A 180 -24.92 -3.04 -4.16
CA GLN A 180 -25.59 -4.27 -3.72
C GLN A 180 -25.22 -5.47 -4.60
N SER A 181 -25.18 -5.29 -5.91
CA SER A 181 -24.83 -6.37 -6.84
C SER A 181 -23.39 -6.85 -6.64
N ILE A 182 -22.45 -5.91 -6.47
CA ILE A 182 -21.04 -6.21 -6.24
C ILE A 182 -20.83 -6.85 -4.87
N GLY A 183 -21.49 -6.33 -3.85
CA GLY A 183 -21.42 -6.87 -2.50
C GLY A 183 -22.01 -8.27 -2.35
N THR A 184 -23.13 -8.56 -3.02
CA THR A 184 -23.69 -9.92 -3.08
C THR A 184 -22.74 -10.88 -3.80
N ALA A 185 -22.12 -10.45 -4.89
CA ALA A 185 -21.09 -11.24 -5.57
C ALA A 185 -19.88 -11.49 -4.65
N ALA A 186 -19.39 -10.48 -3.93
CA ALA A 186 -18.30 -10.62 -2.97
C ALA A 186 -18.68 -11.57 -1.80
N SER A 187 -19.92 -11.49 -1.32
CA SER A 187 -20.45 -12.36 -0.26
C SER A 187 -20.61 -13.82 -0.71
N SER A 188 -20.70 -14.08 -2.02
CA SER A 188 -20.69 -15.45 -2.55
C SER A 188 -19.29 -16.11 -2.51
N ILE A 189 -18.23 -15.30 -2.41
CA ILE A 189 -16.85 -15.78 -2.31
C ILE A 189 -16.52 -16.16 -0.87
N SER A 190 -16.96 -15.36 0.11
CA SER A 190 -16.66 -15.58 1.52
C SER A 190 -17.70 -14.96 2.45
N ASN A 191 -17.83 -15.52 3.65
CA ASN A 191 -18.61 -14.92 4.74
C ASN A 191 -17.75 -14.01 5.64
N ASP A 192 -16.43 -13.94 5.43
CA ASP A 192 -15.55 -13.04 6.18
C ASP A 192 -15.67 -11.62 5.61
N ILE A 193 -16.06 -10.69 6.47
CA ILE A 193 -16.24 -9.28 6.12
C ILE A 193 -14.98 -8.61 5.56
N ASN A 194 -13.79 -9.05 5.99
CA ASN A 194 -12.52 -8.50 5.52
C ASN A 194 -12.13 -9.01 4.14
N ILE A 195 -12.61 -10.20 3.77
CA ILE A 195 -12.51 -10.75 2.42
C ILE A 195 -13.55 -10.09 1.51
N ILE A 196 -14.78 -9.93 1.98
CA ILE A 196 -15.83 -9.17 1.27
C ILE A 196 -15.36 -7.75 0.98
N ARG A 197 -14.83 -7.05 2.00
CA ARG A 197 -14.28 -5.69 1.87
C ARG A 197 -13.18 -5.64 0.80
N LEU A 198 -12.29 -6.62 0.77
CA LEU A 198 -11.23 -6.73 -0.23
C LEU A 198 -11.80 -6.86 -1.65
N HIS A 199 -12.77 -7.75 -1.87
CA HIS A 199 -13.35 -7.96 -3.21
C HIS A 199 -14.14 -6.75 -3.71
N VAL A 200 -14.91 -6.12 -2.82
CA VAL A 200 -15.61 -4.86 -3.13
C VAL A 200 -14.60 -3.78 -3.51
N PHE A 201 -13.54 -3.61 -2.72
CA PHE A 201 -12.47 -2.67 -3.03
C PHE A 201 -11.77 -2.98 -4.36
N ALA A 202 -11.36 -4.23 -4.59
CA ALA A 202 -10.67 -4.65 -5.81
C ALA A 202 -11.51 -4.35 -7.06
N HIS A 203 -12.81 -4.61 -6.98
CA HIS A 203 -13.75 -4.28 -8.04
C HIS A 203 -13.74 -2.79 -8.38
N TYR A 204 -13.99 -1.91 -7.39
CA TYR A 204 -14.05 -0.47 -7.64
C TYR A 204 -12.69 0.10 -8.04
N LYS A 205 -11.58 -0.41 -7.47
CA LYS A 205 -10.23 0.00 -7.85
C LYS A 205 -9.90 -0.34 -9.31
N SER A 206 -10.39 -1.47 -9.83
CA SER A 206 -10.19 -1.87 -11.23
C SER A 206 -10.93 -0.97 -12.22
N LYS A 207 -12.09 -0.44 -11.82
CA LYS A 207 -12.92 0.44 -12.65
C LYS A 207 -12.57 1.92 -12.52
N ASN A 208 -11.92 2.31 -11.42
CA ASN A 208 -11.70 3.71 -11.08
C ASN A 208 -10.21 3.96 -10.81
N ALA A 209 -9.49 4.37 -11.86
CA ALA A 209 -8.08 4.79 -11.73
C ALA A 209 -7.91 6.02 -10.80
N CYS A 210 -8.97 6.78 -10.54
CA CYS A 210 -8.97 7.90 -9.61
C CYS A 210 -8.88 7.48 -8.13
N LEU A 211 -9.20 6.22 -7.79
CA LEU A 211 -9.01 5.69 -6.44
C LEU A 211 -7.52 5.44 -6.21
N GLN A 212 -6.91 6.28 -5.37
CA GLN A 212 -5.48 6.26 -5.12
C GLN A 212 -5.15 5.34 -3.95
N VAL A 213 -4.26 4.39 -4.19
CA VAL A 213 -3.63 3.58 -3.14
C VAL A 213 -2.23 4.11 -2.92
N LYS A 214 -1.85 4.41 -1.69
CA LYS A 214 -0.48 4.80 -1.32
C LYS A 214 0.06 3.87 -0.24
N PHE A 215 1.27 3.37 -0.44
CA PHE A 215 1.96 2.46 0.47
C PHE A 215 2.87 3.19 1.45
#